data_AF-A0A7W3WR38-F1
#
_entry.id   AF-A0A7W3WR38-F1
#
_cell.length_a   1.000
_cell.length_b   1.000
_cell.length_c   1.000
_cell.angle_alpha   90.00
_cell.angle_beta   90.00
_cell.angle_gamma   90.00
#
_symmetry.space_group_name_H-M   'P 1'
#
loop_
_entity.id
_entity.type
_entity.pdbx_description
1 polymer ?
#
loop_
_entity_poly.entity_id
_entity_poly.type
_entity_poly.pdbx_seq_one_letter_code
_entity_poly.pdbx_strand_id
1 'polypeptide(L)'
;MTLRETSLREAELILRIDQLKKELKDVREATQKALEKAHEETGTRQISVTLPNGERVGTISFNEDTKKAEITDEKSFREWVSQHYPSEIERKFVAEIRPAFVSNLLTRMTKANAPRITDAETGEIHDVPGVEIRTTRSGGHTLRFRNDDAKEAVRKTFPTR
;
A
#
# COMPACT_ATOMS: atom_id res chain seq x y z
N MET A 1 3.69 20.27 25.55
CA MET A 1 2.91 19.03 25.62
C MET A 1 3.79 17.92 26.18
N THR A 2 3.28 17.11 27.08
CA THR A 2 3.98 15.93 27.63
C THR A 2 3.91 14.72 26.67
N LEU A 3 4.73 13.69 26.88
CA LEU A 3 4.68 12.43 26.10
C LEU A 3 3.30 11.73 26.18
N ARG A 4 2.63 11.86 27.33
CA ARG A 4 1.27 11.32 27.52
C ARG A 4 0.24 12.12 26.74
N GLU A 5 0.33 13.45 26.75
CA GLU A 5 -0.57 14.31 25.98
C GLU A 5 -0.39 14.12 24.47
N THR A 6 0.86 14.00 24.00
CA THR A 6 1.15 13.80 22.57
C THR A 6 0.68 12.43 22.08
N SER A 7 0.90 11.36 22.85
CA SER A 7 0.41 10.02 22.48
C SER A 7 -1.12 9.89 22.55
N LEU A 8 -1.77 10.56 23.51
CA LEU A 8 -3.24 10.63 23.56
C LEU A 8 -3.81 11.42 22.38
N ARG A 9 -3.18 12.55 22.01
CA ARG A 9 -3.56 13.36 20.85
C ARG A 9 -3.37 12.60 19.54
N GLU A 10 -2.31 11.81 19.41
CA GLU A 10 -2.09 10.93 18.26
C GLU A 10 -3.21 9.89 18.13
N ALA A 11 -3.58 9.22 19.24
CA ALA A 11 -4.67 8.24 19.27
C ALA A 11 -6.02 8.84 18.85
N GLU A 12 -6.33 10.04 19.33
CA GLU A 12 -7.54 10.79 18.98
C GLU A 12 -7.59 11.13 17.48
N LEU A 13 -6.48 11.63 16.91
CA LEU A 13 -6.40 12.00 15.50
C LEU A 13 -6.55 10.78 14.58
N ILE A 14 -5.97 9.63 14.93
CA ILE A 14 -6.13 8.39 14.16
C ILE A 14 -7.60 7.99 14.11
N LEU A 15 -8.30 7.99 15.25
CA LEU A 15 -9.71 7.61 15.30
C LEU A 15 -10.61 8.56 14.51
N ARG A 16 -10.31 9.86 14.53
CA ARG A 16 -11.03 10.86 13.72
C ARG A 16 -10.78 10.68 12.24
N ILE A 17 -9.54 10.41 11.83
CA ILE A 17 -9.22 10.11 10.43
C ILE A 17 -9.97 8.87 9.97
N ASP A 18 -10.04 7.82 10.79
CA ASP A 18 -10.79 6.61 10.45
C ASP A 18 -12.29 6.86 10.29
N GLN A 19 -12.87 7.72 11.15
CA GLN A 19 -14.27 8.13 11.02
C GLN A 19 -14.50 8.95 9.75
N LEU A 20 -13.69 9.98 9.52
CA LEU A 20 -13.76 10.83 8.33
C LEU A 20 -13.55 10.05 7.03
N LYS A 21 -12.69 9.02 7.04
CA LYS A 21 -12.50 8.12 5.90
C LYS A 21 -13.76 7.33 5.57
N LYS A 22 -14.51 6.87 6.58
CA LYS A 22 -15.79 6.18 6.37
C LYS A 22 -16.83 7.13 5.82
N GLU A 23 -17.00 8.30 6.44
CA GLU A 23 -17.94 9.32 5.97
C GLU A 23 -17.61 9.77 4.53
N LEU A 24 -16.33 10.02 4.23
CA LEU A 24 -15.88 10.36 2.88
C LEU A 24 -16.19 9.24 1.88
N LYS A 25 -16.08 7.97 2.29
CA LYS A 25 -16.42 6.83 1.43
C LYS A 25 -17.91 6.84 1.10
N ASP A 26 -18.77 6.98 2.11
CA ASP A 26 -20.23 6.99 1.94
C ASP A 26 -20.68 8.17 1.05
N VAL A 27 -20.13 9.37 1.28
CA VAL A 27 -20.41 10.56 0.46
C VAL A 27 -19.92 10.38 -0.98
N ARG A 28 -18.76 9.76 -1.19
CA ARG A 28 -18.26 9.45 -2.54
C ARG A 28 -19.17 8.49 -3.28
N GLU A 29 -19.63 7.42 -2.63
CA GLU A 29 -20.57 6.48 -3.23
C GLU A 29 -21.90 7.13 -3.57
N ALA A 30 -22.44 7.98 -2.68
CA ALA A 30 -23.65 8.75 -2.95
C ALA A 30 -23.47 9.73 -4.12
N THR A 31 -22.33 10.43 -4.18
CA THR A 31 -22.00 11.37 -5.25
C THR A 31 -21.87 10.65 -6.60
N GLN A 32 -21.24 9.48 -6.63
CA GLN A 32 -21.12 8.66 -7.83
C GLN A 32 -22.51 8.24 -8.36
N LYS A 33 -23.39 7.74 -7.49
CA LYS A 33 -24.77 7.37 -7.87
C LYS A 33 -25.57 8.57 -8.37
N ALA A 34 -25.41 9.73 -7.75
CA ALA A 34 -26.05 10.96 -8.19
C ALA A 34 -25.55 11.43 -9.57
N LEU A 35 -24.24 11.30 -9.83
CA LEU A 35 -23.65 11.59 -11.12
C LEU A 35 -24.07 10.61 -12.21
N GLU A 36 -24.15 9.32 -11.90
CA GLU A 36 -24.66 8.29 -12.81
C GLU A 36 -26.11 8.61 -13.22
N LYS A 37 -26.98 8.88 -12.25
CA LYS A 37 -28.37 9.29 -12.52
C LYS A 37 -28.45 10.59 -13.33
N ALA A 38 -27.65 11.61 -12.99
CA ALA A 38 -27.62 12.86 -13.74
C ALA A 38 -27.10 12.66 -15.17
N HIS A 39 -26.16 11.74 -15.37
CA HIS A 39 -25.66 11.35 -16.68
C HIS A 39 -26.74 10.65 -17.51
N GLU A 40 -27.49 9.72 -16.92
CA GLU A 40 -28.61 9.04 -17.59
C GLU A 40 -29.74 10.00 -17.98
N GLU A 41 -30.08 10.96 -17.11
CA GLU A 41 -31.21 11.88 -17.33
C GLU A 41 -30.89 13.04 -18.27
N THR A 42 -29.66 13.58 -18.22
CA THR A 42 -29.31 14.85 -18.89
C THR A 42 -28.02 14.79 -19.72
N GLY A 43 -27.30 13.67 -19.69
CA GLY A 43 -25.98 13.54 -20.30
C GLY A 43 -24.86 14.27 -19.54
N THR A 44 -25.13 14.83 -18.36
CA THR A 44 -24.15 15.58 -17.57
C THR A 44 -22.98 14.69 -17.17
N ARG A 45 -21.75 15.08 -17.54
CA ARG A 45 -20.53 14.32 -17.22
C ARG A 45 -19.68 14.96 -16.12
N GLN A 46 -19.91 16.23 -15.79
CA GLN A 46 -19.08 16.96 -14.83
C GLN A 46 -19.91 17.99 -14.06
N ILE A 47 -19.58 18.17 -12.78
CA ILE A 47 -20.18 19.19 -11.91
C ILE A 47 -19.05 19.97 -11.24
N SER A 48 -19.17 21.30 -11.23
CA SER A 48 -18.25 22.16 -10.48
C SER A 48 -18.60 22.15 -9.00
N VAL A 49 -17.62 21.94 -8.14
CA VAL A 49 -17.80 22.07 -6.69
C VAL A 49 -17.55 23.52 -6.33
N THR A 50 -18.56 24.17 -5.77
CA THR A 50 -18.51 25.57 -5.34
C THR A 50 -18.77 25.68 -3.84
N LEU A 51 -18.04 26.56 -3.18
CA LEU A 51 -18.32 26.97 -1.82
C LEU A 51 -19.63 27.77 -1.75
N PRO A 52 -20.25 27.93 -0.57
CA PRO A 52 -21.46 28.74 -0.40
C PRO A 52 -21.29 30.22 -0.81
N ASN A 53 -20.06 30.73 -0.82
CA ASN A 53 -19.72 32.07 -1.30
C ASN A 53 -19.61 32.16 -2.84
N GLY A 54 -19.86 31.07 -3.57
CA GLY A 54 -19.78 30.97 -5.04
C GLY A 54 -18.40 30.63 -5.59
N GLU A 55 -17.37 30.52 -4.75
CA GLU A 55 -16.00 30.22 -5.19
C GLU A 55 -15.85 28.75 -5.60
N ARG A 56 -15.30 28.49 -6.79
CA ARG A 56 -15.07 27.13 -7.28
C ARG A 56 -13.85 26.51 -6.62
N VAL A 57 -14.03 25.36 -5.98
CA VAL A 57 -12.97 24.59 -5.30
C VAL A 57 -12.55 23.34 -6.05
N GLY A 58 -13.35 22.89 -7.02
CA GLY A 58 -12.98 21.70 -7.79
C GLY A 58 -14.00 21.30 -8.85
N THR A 59 -13.79 20.11 -9.41
CA THR A 59 -14.68 19.50 -10.39
C THR A 59 -14.80 18.02 -10.07
N ILE A 60 -16.00 17.48 -10.07
CA ILE A 60 -16.24 16.04 -10.01
C ILE A 60 -16.73 15.61 -11.38
N SER A 61 -16.05 14.61 -11.95
CA SER A 61 -16.36 14.07 -13.27
C SER A 61 -16.90 12.65 -13.13
N PHE A 62 -17.94 12.34 -13.90
CA PHE A 62 -18.39 10.98 -14.14
C PHE A 62 -17.39 10.30 -15.10
N ASN A 63 -16.77 9.24 -14.61
CA ASN A 63 -15.94 8.36 -15.42
C ASN A 63 -16.72 7.06 -15.63
N GLU A 64 -16.86 6.66 -16.89
CA GLU A 64 -17.43 5.37 -17.24
C GLU A 64 -16.48 4.24 -16.85
N ASP A 65 -17.05 3.06 -16.59
CA ASP A 65 -16.28 1.85 -16.32
C ASP A 65 -15.41 1.50 -17.54
N THR A 66 -14.09 1.52 -17.35
CA THR A 66 -13.15 1.05 -18.35
C THR A 66 -13.06 -0.47 -18.29
N LYS A 67 -13.59 -1.16 -19.30
CA LYS A 67 -13.43 -2.62 -19.44
C LYS A 67 -11.99 -2.92 -19.89
N LYS A 68 -11.25 -3.64 -19.06
CA LYS A 68 -9.92 -4.14 -19.38
C LYS A 68 -9.99 -5.66 -19.55
N ALA A 69 -9.41 -6.18 -20.63
CA ALA A 69 -9.21 -7.61 -20.75
C ALA A 69 -8.13 -8.04 -19.75
N GLU A 70 -8.47 -8.99 -18.88
CA GLU A 70 -7.54 -9.60 -17.93
C GLU A 70 -7.49 -11.10 -18.17
N ILE A 71 -6.30 -11.67 -18.03
CA ILE A 71 -6.09 -13.11 -18.08
C ILE A 71 -6.53 -13.66 -16.73
N THR A 72 -7.64 -14.40 -16.71
CA THR A 72 -8.19 -15.00 -15.48
C THR A 72 -7.60 -16.37 -15.16
N ASP A 73 -7.11 -17.08 -16.18
CA ASP A 73 -6.38 -18.35 -16.06
C ASP A 73 -5.13 -18.31 -16.95
N GLU A 74 -4.00 -18.02 -16.31
CA GLU A 74 -2.72 -17.87 -16.98
C GLU A 74 -2.24 -19.19 -17.61
N LYS A 75 -2.57 -20.34 -17.02
CA LYS A 75 -2.11 -21.63 -17.53
C LYS A 75 -2.85 -21.97 -18.83
N SER A 76 -4.18 -21.91 -18.80
CA SER A 76 -5.01 -22.22 -19.98
C SER A 76 -4.73 -21.23 -21.12
N PHE A 77 -4.55 -19.94 -20.81
CA PHE A 77 -4.18 -18.94 -21.79
C PHE A 77 -2.81 -19.25 -22.43
N ARG A 78 -1.81 -19.58 -21.61
CA ARG A 78 -0.47 -19.92 -22.11
C ARG A 78 -0.46 -21.17 -22.98
N GLU A 79 -1.23 -22.20 -22.63
CA GLU A 79 -1.37 -23.40 -23.46
C GLU A 79 -2.00 -23.07 -24.81
N TRP A 80 -3.05 -22.25 -24.82
CA TRP A 80 -3.69 -21.79 -26.06
C TRP A 80 -2.74 -20.95 -26.93
N VAL A 81 -2.01 -19.98 -26.33
CA VAL A 81 -0.99 -19.19 -27.05
C VAL A 81 0.11 -20.07 -27.59
N SER A 82 0.59 -21.05 -26.83
CA SER A 82 1.63 -21.98 -27.30
C SER A 82 1.17 -22.83 -28.48
N GLN A 83 -0.13 -23.08 -28.63
CA GLN A 83 -0.69 -23.84 -29.76
C GLN A 83 -0.95 -22.95 -30.98
N HIS A 84 -1.44 -21.73 -30.79
CA HIS A 84 -1.90 -20.86 -31.87
C HIS A 84 -0.85 -19.83 -32.32
N TYR A 85 0.04 -19.42 -31.43
CA TYR A 85 1.07 -18.40 -31.64
C TYR A 85 2.42 -18.85 -31.05
N PRO A 86 2.99 -19.97 -31.53
CA PRO A 86 4.23 -20.51 -30.96
C PRO A 86 5.44 -19.57 -31.13
N SER A 87 5.43 -18.67 -32.12
CA SER A 87 6.46 -17.63 -32.32
C SER A 87 6.51 -16.61 -31.18
N GLU A 88 5.41 -16.45 -30.44
CA GLU A 88 5.29 -15.48 -29.34
C GLU A 88 5.72 -16.07 -27.99
N ILE A 89 6.17 -17.34 -27.95
CA ILE A 89 6.66 -17.98 -26.72
C ILE A 89 8.18 -17.87 -26.65
N GLU A 90 8.66 -16.88 -25.91
CA GLU A 90 10.09 -16.75 -25.60
C GLU A 90 10.46 -17.69 -24.42
N ARG A 91 11.43 -18.59 -24.64
CA ARG A 91 11.95 -19.49 -23.60
C ARG A 91 13.33 -19.00 -23.15
N LYS A 92 13.43 -18.56 -21.88
CA LYS A 92 14.69 -18.15 -21.27
C LYS A 92 15.14 -19.18 -20.24
N PHE A 93 16.39 -19.63 -20.36
CA PHE A 93 17.06 -20.35 -19.29
C PHE A 93 17.70 -19.33 -18.36
N VAL A 94 17.08 -19.09 -17.21
CA VAL A 94 17.60 -18.14 -16.23
C VAL A 94 18.38 -18.92 -15.17
N ALA A 95 19.67 -18.64 -15.06
CA ALA A 95 20.49 -19.09 -13.94
C ALA A 95 20.36 -18.04 -12.82
N GLU A 96 19.61 -18.36 -11.78
CA GLU A 96 19.42 -17.47 -10.63
C GLU A 96 20.16 -18.00 -9.39
N ILE A 97 20.71 -17.07 -8.59
CA ILE A 97 21.21 -17.39 -7.26
C ILE A 97 20.00 -17.74 -6.39
N ARG A 98 20.05 -18.89 -5.69
CA ARG A 98 18.94 -19.35 -4.84
C ARG A 98 18.59 -18.27 -3.79
N PRO A 99 17.33 -17.81 -3.71
CA PRO A 99 16.95 -16.74 -2.77
C PRO A 99 17.25 -17.07 -1.30
N ALA A 100 17.10 -18.34 -0.90
CA ALA A 100 17.44 -18.80 0.44
C ALA A 100 18.93 -18.64 0.76
N PHE A 101 19.80 -18.84 -0.23
CA PHE A 101 21.24 -18.63 -0.05
C PHE A 101 21.55 -17.15 0.18
N VAL A 102 20.99 -16.26 -0.64
CA VAL A 102 21.14 -14.80 -0.49
C VAL A 102 20.65 -14.31 0.87
N SER A 103 19.46 -14.74 1.28
CA SER A 103 18.87 -14.36 2.58
C SER A 103 19.73 -14.81 3.76
N ASN A 104 20.19 -16.07 3.73
CA ASN A 104 21.07 -16.59 4.77
C ASN A 104 22.41 -15.85 4.82
N LEU A 105 22.98 -15.51 3.65
CA LEU A 105 24.22 -14.78 3.52
C LEU A 105 24.12 -13.37 4.12
N LEU A 106 23.10 -12.61 3.74
CA LEU A 106 22.86 -11.26 4.25
C LEU A 106 22.53 -11.25 5.75
N THR A 107 21.82 -12.28 6.25
CA THR A 107 21.53 -12.43 7.67
C THR A 107 22.82 -12.61 8.49
N ARG A 108 23.77 -13.42 7.99
CA ARG A 108 25.07 -13.61 8.65
C ARG A 108 25.87 -12.31 8.71
N MET A 109 25.92 -11.55 7.60
CA MET A 109 26.59 -10.25 7.55
C MET A 109 25.95 -9.21 8.46
N THR A 110 24.62 -9.18 8.52
CA THR A 110 23.86 -8.28 9.41
C THR A 110 24.17 -8.60 10.88
N LYS A 111 24.20 -9.88 11.27
CA LYS A 111 24.59 -10.29 12.63
C LYS A 111 26.04 -9.92 12.96
N ALA A 112 26.94 -10.05 11.98
CA ALA A 112 28.36 -9.69 12.14
C ALA A 112 28.60 -8.17 12.08
N ASN A 113 27.59 -7.37 11.72
CA ASN A 113 27.67 -5.94 11.47
C ASN A 113 28.84 -5.56 10.54
N ALA A 114 29.12 -6.40 9.54
CA ALA A 114 30.20 -6.21 8.59
C ALA A 114 29.88 -6.92 7.27
N PRO A 115 30.30 -6.38 6.11
CA PRO A 115 30.08 -6.98 4.79
C PRO A 115 31.05 -8.15 4.49
N ARG A 116 31.30 -8.98 5.50
CA ARG A 116 32.21 -10.13 5.42
C ARG A 116 31.52 -11.38 5.94
N ILE A 117 31.93 -12.51 5.40
CA ILE A 117 31.51 -13.82 5.87
C ILE A 117 32.73 -14.60 6.34
N THR A 118 32.54 -15.38 7.39
CA THR A 118 33.51 -16.40 7.78
C THR A 118 33.05 -17.71 7.18
N ASP A 119 33.90 -18.31 6.35
CA ASP A 119 33.68 -19.65 5.85
C ASP A 119 33.78 -20.64 7.03
N ALA A 120 32.77 -21.49 7.19
CA ALA A 120 32.64 -22.34 8.37
C ALA A 120 33.56 -23.58 8.32
N GLU A 121 34.08 -23.94 7.14
CA GLU A 121 34.94 -25.11 6.95
C GLU A 121 36.42 -24.71 6.95
N THR A 122 36.75 -23.53 6.46
CA THR A 122 38.14 -23.05 6.34
C THR A 122 38.51 -21.98 7.37
N GLY A 123 37.52 -21.31 7.97
CA GLY A 123 37.73 -20.19 8.88
C GLY A 123 38.19 -18.90 8.18
N GLU A 124 38.27 -18.89 6.84
CA GLU A 124 38.69 -17.72 6.08
C GLU A 124 37.60 -16.64 6.08
N ILE A 125 38.03 -15.39 6.19
CA ILE A 125 37.15 -14.22 6.13
C ILE A 125 37.15 -13.74 4.68
N HIS A 126 36.00 -13.81 4.02
CA HIS A 126 35.79 -13.26 2.70
C HIS A 126 35.00 -11.95 2.79
N ASP A 127 35.56 -10.89 2.24
CA ASP A 127 34.80 -9.68 1.92
C ASP A 127 33.86 -9.98 0.75
N VAL A 128 32.59 -9.62 0.86
CA VAL A 128 31.62 -9.91 -0.19
C VAL A 128 31.41 -8.68 -1.09
N PRO A 129 31.81 -8.76 -2.37
CA PRO A 129 31.64 -7.66 -3.30
C PRO A 129 30.17 -7.26 -3.46
N GLY A 130 29.91 -5.96 -3.47
CA GLY A 130 28.57 -5.41 -3.72
C GLY A 130 27.62 -5.40 -2.52
N VAL A 131 28.09 -5.76 -1.31
CA VAL A 131 27.28 -5.67 -0.08
C VAL A 131 27.79 -4.55 0.82
N GLU A 132 26.87 -3.69 1.27
CA GLU A 132 27.14 -2.62 2.23
C GLU A 132 26.14 -2.71 3.38
N ILE A 133 26.61 -2.61 4.63
CA ILE A 133 25.74 -2.52 5.81
C ILE A 133 25.34 -1.06 6.00
N ARG A 134 24.08 -0.74 5.71
CA ARG A 134 23.51 0.59 5.93
C ARG A 134 22.47 0.56 7.05
N THR A 135 22.37 1.67 7.79
CA THR A 135 21.25 1.90 8.70
C THR A 135 19.98 2.11 7.88
N THR A 136 19.15 1.07 7.74
CA THR A 136 17.96 1.09 6.87
C THR A 136 16.73 1.74 7.51
N ARG A 137 16.69 1.87 8.84
CA ARG A 137 15.65 2.63 9.55
C ARG A 137 16.25 3.43 10.69
N SER A 138 16.09 4.74 10.64
CA SER A 138 16.12 5.58 11.83
C SER A 138 14.94 5.20 12.73
N GLY A 139 15.16 5.12 14.05
CA GLY A 139 14.14 4.69 15.00
C GLY A 139 12.81 5.44 14.84
N GLY A 140 11.71 4.68 14.77
CA GLY A 140 10.34 5.18 14.79
C GLY A 140 9.57 4.51 15.91
N HIS A 141 8.36 4.98 16.20
CA HIS A 141 7.46 4.35 17.15
C HIS A 141 6.14 3.99 16.44
N THR A 142 5.48 2.96 16.92
CA THR A 142 4.15 2.57 16.44
C THR A 142 3.22 2.47 17.63
N LEU A 143 2.16 3.26 17.63
CA LEU A 143 1.07 3.12 18.58
C LEU A 143 0.20 1.93 18.17
N ARG A 144 0.04 0.96 19.06
CA ARG A 144 -0.92 -0.13 18.91
C ARG A 144 -1.91 -0.06 20.06
N PHE A 145 -3.21 0.02 19.73
CA PHE A 145 -4.25 -0.12 20.73
C PHE A 145 -4.22 -1.54 21.30
N ARG A 146 -4.37 -1.65 22.62
CA ARG A 146 -4.33 -2.94 23.31
C ARG A 146 -5.51 -3.84 22.93
N ASN A 147 -6.70 -3.26 22.81
CA ASN A 147 -7.95 -3.93 22.47
C ASN A 147 -8.99 -2.91 21.97
N ASP A 148 -10.17 -3.38 21.57
CA ASP A 148 -11.25 -2.52 21.10
C ASP A 148 -11.87 -1.67 22.23
N ASP A 149 -11.88 -2.16 23.47
CA ASP A 149 -12.30 -1.36 24.64
C ASP A 149 -11.45 -0.10 24.81
N ALA A 150 -10.13 -0.20 24.57
CA ALA A 150 -9.23 0.95 24.63
C ALA A 150 -9.54 1.96 23.51
N LYS A 151 -9.95 1.51 22.32
CA LYS A 151 -10.40 2.42 21.26
C LYS A 151 -11.71 3.11 21.66
N GLU A 152 -12.63 2.36 22.25
CA GLU A 152 -13.92 2.88 22.68
C GLU A 152 -13.77 3.89 23.84
N ALA A 153 -12.88 3.63 24.79
CA ALA A 153 -12.55 4.56 25.87
C ALA A 153 -12.02 5.90 25.33
N VAL A 154 -11.16 5.87 24.31
CA VAL A 154 -10.67 7.10 23.66
C VAL A 154 -11.79 7.83 22.93
N ARG A 155 -12.68 7.12 22.22
CA ARG A 155 -13.85 7.72 21.56
C ARG A 155 -14.82 8.38 22.55
N LYS A 156 -15.09 7.74 23.69
CA LYS A 156 -15.97 8.29 24.75
C LYS A 156 -15.39 9.56 25.39
N THR A 157 -14.07 9.62 25.53
CA THR A 157 -13.38 10.77 26.13
C THR A 157 -13.35 11.98 25.19
N PHE A 158 -13.28 11.75 23.88
CA PHE A 158 -13.27 12.80 22.86
C PHE A 158 -14.40 12.61 21.84
N PRO A 159 -15.67 12.86 22.22
CA PRO A 159 -16.77 12.77 21.30
C PRO A 159 -16.59 13.79 20.17
N THR A 160 -16.64 13.32 18.93
CA THR A 160 -16.67 14.15 17.73
C THR A 160 -17.95 14.99 17.77
N ARG A 161 -17.82 16.32 17.80
CA ARG A 161 -18.93 17.24 17.52
C ARG A 161 -19.17 17.32 16.01
#